data_AF-A0AAE4A2P3-F1
#
_entry.id   AF-A0AAE4A2P3-F1
#
_cell.length_a   1.000
_cell.length_b   1.000
_cell.length_c   1.000
_cell.angle_alpha   90.00
_cell.angle_beta   90.00
_cell.angle_gamma   90.00
#
_symmetry.space_group_name_H-M   'P 1'
#
loop_
_entity.id
_entity.type
_entity.pdbx_description
1 polymer ?
#
loop_
_entity_poly.entity_id
_entity_poly.type
_entity_poly.pdbx_seq_one_letter_code
_entity_poly.pdbx_strand_id
1 'polypeptide(L)'
;MRVPKPVVLAASAAAPVALCVVVPRSRTRDVLTCTLQMWAYLAAYEMPHDDPEAAQRRVHVDYPVRVDTVIGLGTPPTLRLQRLLSAPGSIRPIEKVLVWSHWLWFAVPHATTAYILLRRRERFGRAAVTTYAVFDLGALVYWLVPTAPPWYAHQQGRLDDADHTRVRRMMIEYGEQFWKHRWGPLYSLFAGNPLAAMPSLHFATSVNAAHLLQEAGPISGIVGWTYAGTLGLALVYLGEHYVIDLLAGLALTEGVRAAAPALSPAASAISRAVQALEFRARG
;
A
#
# COMPACT_ATOMS: atom_id res chain seq x y z
N MET A 1 -17.06 -23.51 9.78
CA MET A 1 -17.67 -22.45 10.60
C MET A 1 -17.13 -21.12 10.12
N ARG A 2 -17.97 -20.11 9.87
CA ARG A 2 -17.49 -18.75 9.56
C ARG A 2 -17.21 -18.04 10.89
N VAL A 3 -15.94 -17.72 11.16
CA VAL A 3 -15.55 -16.97 12.37
C VAL A 3 -16.08 -15.54 12.25
N PRO A 4 -16.67 -14.95 13.30
CA PRO A 4 -17.15 -13.56 13.25
C PRO A 4 -16.01 -12.57 12.96
N LYS A 5 -16.26 -11.60 12.08
CA LYS A 5 -15.30 -10.55 11.69
C LYS A 5 -14.58 -9.86 12.87
N PRO A 6 -15.28 -9.43 13.94
CA PRO A 6 -14.61 -8.82 15.10
C PRO A 6 -13.65 -9.77 15.82
N VAL A 7 -13.96 -11.07 15.83
CA VAL A 7 -13.09 -12.10 16.44
C VAL A 7 -11.82 -12.28 15.62
N VAL A 8 -11.93 -12.30 14.29
CA VAL A 8 -10.76 -12.36 13.39
C VAL A 8 -9.85 -11.16 13.59
N LEU A 9 -10.41 -9.94 13.62
CA LEU A 9 -9.63 -8.71 13.84
C LEU A 9 -8.96 -8.69 15.23
N ALA A 10 -9.70 -9.04 16.28
CA ALA A 10 -9.15 -9.05 17.63
C ALA A 10 -8.03 -10.10 17.77
N ALA A 11 -8.23 -11.30 17.23
CA ALA A 11 -7.25 -12.37 17.29
C ALA A 11 -5.99 -12.03 16.47
N SER A 12 -6.14 -11.48 15.26
CA SER A 12 -5.01 -11.12 14.41
C SER A 12 -4.22 -9.94 14.98
N ALA A 13 -4.90 -8.91 15.52
CA ALA A 13 -4.25 -7.77 16.17
C ALA A 13 -3.54 -8.15 17.48
N ALA A 14 -4.04 -9.15 18.21
CA ALA A 14 -3.39 -9.64 19.43
C ALA A 14 -2.13 -10.48 19.16
N ALA A 15 -2.04 -11.15 18.00
CA ALA A 15 -0.95 -12.07 17.67
C ALA A 15 0.47 -11.47 17.78
N PRO A 16 0.79 -10.30 17.18
CA PRO A 16 2.13 -9.71 17.32
C PRO A 16 2.47 -9.32 18.76
N VAL A 17 1.47 -8.90 19.55
CA VAL A 17 1.64 -8.55 20.97
C VAL A 17 1.91 -9.82 21.79
N ALA A 18 1.11 -10.87 21.58
CA ALA A 18 1.30 -12.15 22.25
C ALA A 18 2.69 -12.74 21.97
N LEU A 19 3.16 -12.68 20.72
CA LEU A 19 4.52 -13.07 20.36
C LEU A 19 5.58 -12.29 21.14
N CYS A 20 5.41 -10.97 21.26
CA CYS A 20 6.33 -10.13 22.04
C CYS A 20 6.37 -10.48 23.53
N VAL A 21 5.27 -10.97 24.10
CA VAL A 21 5.19 -11.42 25.50
C VAL A 21 5.88 -12.77 25.69
N VAL A 22 5.65 -13.74 24.80
CA VAL A 22 6.12 -15.12 25.02
C VAL A 22 7.54 -15.38 24.48
N VAL A 23 7.99 -14.64 23.45
CA VAL A 23 9.29 -14.89 22.80
C VAL A 23 10.34 -13.84 23.19
N PRO A 24 11.59 -14.25 23.53
CA PRO A 24 12.67 -13.32 23.87
C PRO A 24 13.06 -12.39 22.73
N ARG A 25 13.53 -11.19 23.08
CA ARG A 25 14.01 -10.20 22.10
C ARG A 25 15.13 -10.82 21.24
N SER A 26 14.88 -10.91 19.95
CA SER A 26 15.83 -11.44 18.97
C SER A 26 15.52 -10.83 17.60
N ARG A 27 16.45 -10.97 16.63
CA ARG A 27 16.16 -10.57 15.25
C ARG A 27 14.98 -11.35 14.67
N THR A 28 14.93 -12.65 14.98
CA THR A 28 13.87 -13.55 14.54
C THR A 28 12.51 -13.09 15.08
N ARG A 29 12.42 -12.75 16.37
CA ARG A 29 11.18 -12.22 16.95
C ARG A 29 10.73 -10.93 16.26
N ASP A 30 11.66 -10.01 16.00
CA ASP A 30 11.33 -8.74 15.35
C ASP A 30 10.77 -8.95 13.92
N VAL A 31 11.36 -9.86 13.15
CA VAL A 31 10.83 -10.27 11.83
C VAL A 31 9.45 -10.90 11.98
N LEU A 32 9.28 -11.85 12.88
CA LEU A 32 8.00 -12.53 13.10
C LEU A 32 6.91 -11.55 13.57
N THR A 33 7.26 -10.55 14.38
CA THR A 33 6.32 -9.51 14.83
C THR A 33 5.83 -8.69 13.63
N CYS A 34 6.74 -8.26 12.76
CA CYS A 34 6.40 -7.58 11.51
C CYS A 34 5.52 -8.45 10.59
N THR A 35 5.82 -9.76 10.48
CA THR A 35 5.03 -10.70 9.69
C THR A 35 3.61 -10.85 10.27
N LEU A 36 3.48 -11.02 11.58
CA LEU A 36 2.17 -11.11 12.24
C LEU A 36 1.39 -9.79 12.14
N GLN A 37 2.06 -8.64 12.22
CA GLN A 37 1.44 -7.35 11.97
C GLN A 37 0.89 -7.27 10.55
N MET A 38 1.67 -7.70 9.57
CA MET A 38 1.23 -7.71 8.18
C MET A 38 0.06 -8.68 7.95
N TRP A 39 0.06 -9.82 8.64
CA TRP A 39 -1.08 -10.75 8.65
C TRP A 39 -2.34 -10.10 9.21
N ALA A 40 -2.22 -9.35 10.32
CA ALA A 40 -3.32 -8.61 10.91
C ALA A 40 -3.89 -7.56 9.95
N TYR A 41 -2.99 -6.80 9.30
CA TYR A 41 -3.37 -5.86 8.24
C TYR A 41 -4.10 -6.55 7.09
N LEU A 42 -3.57 -7.66 6.55
CA LEU A 42 -4.18 -8.36 5.41
C LEU A 42 -5.59 -8.85 5.77
N ALA A 43 -5.74 -9.43 6.96
CA ALA A 43 -7.04 -9.85 7.46
C ALA A 43 -8.04 -8.67 7.56
N ALA A 44 -7.59 -7.47 7.94
CA ALA A 44 -8.44 -6.28 7.98
C ALA A 44 -8.70 -5.69 6.58
N TYR A 45 -7.71 -5.70 5.71
CA TYR A 45 -7.76 -5.10 4.37
C TYR A 45 -8.65 -5.88 3.40
N GLU A 46 -8.61 -7.21 3.47
CA GLU A 46 -9.41 -8.10 2.61
C GLU A 46 -10.86 -8.24 3.10
N MET A 47 -11.12 -8.01 4.39
CA MET A 47 -12.43 -8.29 5.00
C MET A 47 -13.63 -7.54 4.39
N PRO A 48 -13.52 -6.29 3.91
CA PRO A 48 -14.61 -5.68 3.14
C PRO A 48 -14.85 -6.35 1.78
N HIS A 49 -13.83 -6.99 1.21
CA HIS A 49 -13.89 -7.72 -0.06
C HIS A 49 -14.48 -9.14 0.07
N ASP A 50 -14.69 -9.64 1.29
CA ASP A 50 -15.43 -10.90 1.53
C ASP A 50 -16.85 -10.90 0.93
N ASP A 51 -17.42 -9.71 0.72
CA ASP A 51 -18.69 -9.48 0.01
C ASP A 51 -18.46 -8.48 -1.13
N PRO A 52 -18.02 -8.95 -2.32
CA PRO A 52 -17.68 -8.09 -3.45
C PRO A 52 -18.85 -7.23 -3.92
N GLU A 53 -20.08 -7.74 -3.83
CA GLU A 53 -21.27 -6.98 -4.25
C GLU A 53 -21.55 -5.83 -3.28
N ALA A 54 -21.42 -6.05 -1.97
CA ALA A 54 -21.54 -4.98 -0.99
C ALA A 54 -20.43 -3.93 -1.16
N ALA A 55 -19.21 -4.36 -1.47
CA ALA A 55 -18.10 -3.46 -1.76
C ALA A 55 -18.41 -2.58 -3.00
N GLN A 56 -18.93 -3.18 -4.09
CA GLN A 56 -19.34 -2.46 -5.29
C GLN A 56 -20.49 -1.46 -5.04
N ARG A 57 -21.46 -1.80 -4.18
CA ARG A 57 -22.55 -0.87 -3.84
C ARG A 57 -22.09 0.36 -3.04
N ARG A 58 -21.00 0.24 -2.29
CA ARG A 58 -20.49 1.30 -1.40
C ARG A 58 -19.37 2.12 -2.01
N VAL A 59 -18.73 1.63 -3.08
CA VAL A 59 -17.54 2.28 -3.65
C VAL A 59 -17.88 3.63 -4.24
N HIS A 60 -17.05 4.62 -3.95
CA HIS A 60 -17.14 5.94 -4.54
C HIS A 60 -16.40 5.98 -5.87
N VAL A 61 -17.11 6.39 -6.93
CA VAL A 61 -16.57 6.46 -8.30
C VAL A 61 -16.46 7.91 -8.80
N ASP A 62 -17.47 8.74 -8.54
CA ASP A 62 -17.58 10.04 -9.21
C ASP A 62 -16.68 11.13 -8.63
N TYR A 63 -16.45 11.15 -7.31
CA TYR A 63 -15.60 12.19 -6.71
C TYR A 63 -14.13 12.10 -7.16
N PRO A 64 -13.44 10.93 -7.18
CA PRO A 64 -12.03 10.91 -7.56
C PRO A 64 -11.86 11.31 -9.02
N VAL A 65 -12.77 10.88 -9.91
CA VAL A 65 -12.80 11.33 -11.32
C VAL A 65 -12.87 12.85 -11.40
N ARG A 66 -13.83 13.48 -10.71
CA ARG A 66 -14.01 14.94 -10.77
C ARG A 66 -12.77 15.68 -10.25
N VAL A 67 -12.20 15.24 -9.14
CA VAL A 67 -11.00 15.86 -8.57
C VAL A 67 -9.82 15.73 -9.54
N ASP A 68 -9.58 14.54 -10.09
CA ASP A 68 -8.48 14.35 -11.03
C ASP A 68 -8.71 15.06 -12.37
N THR A 69 -9.96 15.22 -12.82
CA THR A 69 -10.27 16.08 -13.98
C THR A 69 -9.85 17.52 -13.71
N VAL A 70 -10.09 18.05 -12.50
CA VAL A 70 -9.64 19.40 -12.12
C VAL A 70 -8.11 19.47 -12.06
N ILE A 71 -7.45 18.52 -11.39
CA ILE A 71 -5.98 18.44 -11.33
C ILE A 71 -5.37 18.38 -12.74
N GLY A 72 -6.01 17.61 -13.61
CA GLY A 72 -5.64 17.45 -15.00
C GLY A 72 -6.15 18.57 -15.91
N LEU A 73 -6.71 19.67 -15.40
CA LEU A 73 -7.16 20.82 -16.20
C LEU A 73 -8.14 20.41 -17.31
N GLY A 74 -9.19 19.67 -16.96
CA GLY A 74 -10.25 19.23 -17.87
C GLY A 74 -10.11 17.79 -18.38
N THR A 75 -8.98 17.12 -18.16
CA THR A 75 -8.79 15.70 -18.52
C THR A 75 -8.02 14.99 -17.42
N PRO A 76 -8.54 13.90 -16.82
CA PRO A 76 -7.82 13.11 -15.83
C PRO A 76 -6.39 12.76 -16.27
N PRO A 77 -5.38 12.93 -15.39
CA PRO A 77 -3.98 12.66 -15.70
C PRO A 77 -3.72 11.28 -16.31
N THR A 78 -4.39 10.23 -15.83
CA THR A 78 -4.31 8.87 -16.41
C THR A 78 -4.64 8.87 -17.91
N LEU A 79 -5.75 9.48 -18.31
CA LEU A 79 -6.17 9.53 -19.71
C LEU A 79 -5.18 10.34 -20.56
N ARG A 80 -4.76 11.51 -20.05
CA ARG A 80 -3.79 12.36 -20.75
C ARG A 80 -2.46 11.61 -20.98
N LEU A 81 -1.95 10.94 -19.95
CA LEU A 81 -0.70 10.19 -20.04
C LEU A 81 -0.80 9.04 -21.04
N GLN A 82 -1.89 8.26 -21.02
CA GLN A 82 -2.07 7.15 -21.94
C GLN A 82 -2.27 7.65 -23.39
N ARG A 83 -2.96 8.76 -23.63
CA ARG A 83 -3.07 9.35 -24.99
C ARG A 83 -1.74 9.77 -25.56
N LEU A 84 -0.91 10.42 -24.74
CA LEU A 84 0.36 10.98 -25.21
C LEU A 84 1.43 9.91 -25.43
N LEU A 85 1.41 8.84 -24.64
CA LEU A 85 2.56 7.93 -24.53
C LEU A 85 2.23 6.47 -24.80
N SER A 86 0.97 6.04 -24.68
CA SER A 86 0.64 4.63 -24.91
C SER A 86 0.43 4.34 -26.39
N ALA A 87 0.77 3.12 -26.82
CA ALA A 87 0.56 2.65 -28.18
C ALA A 87 -0.39 1.45 -28.14
N PRO A 88 -1.64 1.56 -28.66
CA PRO A 88 -2.57 0.44 -28.67
C PRO A 88 -1.96 -0.81 -29.34
N GLY A 89 -2.18 -1.98 -28.74
CA GLY A 89 -1.72 -3.26 -29.27
C GLY A 89 -0.25 -3.64 -28.99
N SER A 90 0.52 -2.80 -28.28
CA SER A 90 1.87 -3.17 -27.83
C SER A 90 2.21 -2.63 -26.44
N ILE A 91 3.11 -3.32 -25.72
CA ILE A 91 3.67 -2.83 -24.45
C ILE A 91 5.08 -2.30 -24.71
N ARG A 92 5.23 -0.98 -24.60
CA ARG A 92 6.49 -0.25 -24.81
C ARG A 92 7.49 -0.56 -23.68
N PRO A 93 8.81 -0.44 -23.92
CA PRO A 93 9.81 -0.68 -22.88
C PRO A 93 9.61 0.13 -21.60
N ILE A 94 9.21 1.40 -21.72
CA ILE A 94 8.90 2.26 -20.57
C ILE A 94 7.70 1.72 -19.77
N GLU A 95 6.66 1.23 -20.43
CA GLU A 95 5.48 0.65 -19.77
C GLU A 95 5.86 -0.61 -18.99
N LYS A 96 6.81 -1.42 -19.48
CA LYS A 96 7.36 -2.56 -18.74
C LYS A 96 8.04 -2.11 -17.46
N VAL A 97 8.83 -1.03 -17.50
CA VAL A 97 9.48 -0.47 -16.30
C VAL A 97 8.43 -0.03 -15.29
N LEU A 98 7.36 0.65 -15.73
CA LEU A 98 6.27 1.06 -14.87
C LEU A 98 5.55 -0.14 -14.23
N VAL A 99 5.22 -1.18 -15.02
CA VAL A 99 4.61 -2.42 -14.48
C VAL A 99 5.52 -3.11 -13.47
N TRP A 100 6.82 -3.24 -13.78
CA TRP A 100 7.78 -3.83 -12.83
C TRP A 100 7.93 -3.00 -11.57
N SER A 101 7.93 -1.66 -11.66
CA SER A 101 7.99 -0.80 -10.49
C SER A 101 6.81 -1.03 -9.55
N HIS A 102 5.62 -1.28 -10.12
CA HIS A 102 4.43 -1.68 -9.37
C HIS A 102 4.57 -3.08 -8.76
N TRP A 103 5.05 -4.10 -9.48
CA TRP A 103 5.23 -5.43 -8.88
C TRP A 103 6.30 -5.46 -7.78
N LEU A 104 7.38 -4.69 -7.94
CA LEU A 104 8.43 -4.58 -6.92
C LEU A 104 7.90 -3.99 -5.61
N TRP A 105 6.80 -3.23 -5.65
CA TRP A 105 6.23 -2.61 -4.46
C TRP A 105 5.91 -3.62 -3.35
N PHE A 106 5.48 -4.84 -3.70
CA PHE A 106 5.22 -5.89 -2.71
C PHE A 106 6.46 -6.23 -1.85
N ALA A 107 7.67 -5.95 -2.34
CA ALA A 107 8.91 -6.14 -1.61
C ALA A 107 9.42 -4.86 -0.93
N VAL A 108 9.27 -3.68 -1.54
CA VAL A 108 9.97 -2.45 -1.11
C VAL A 108 9.77 -2.03 0.36
N PRO A 109 8.55 -1.92 0.91
CA PRO A 109 8.38 -1.44 2.28
C PRO A 109 8.95 -2.43 3.31
N HIS A 110 8.80 -3.74 3.05
CA HIS A 110 9.33 -4.78 3.92
C HIS A 110 10.86 -4.93 3.79
N ALA A 111 11.39 -4.86 2.56
CA ALA A 111 12.82 -4.88 2.30
C ALA A 111 13.51 -3.66 2.92
N THR A 112 12.87 -2.48 2.89
CA THR A 112 13.37 -1.28 3.57
C THR A 112 13.41 -1.48 5.08
N THR A 113 12.33 -2.00 5.67
CA THR A 113 12.29 -2.29 7.11
C THR A 113 13.34 -3.33 7.52
N ALA A 114 13.53 -4.37 6.71
CA ALA A 114 14.57 -5.38 6.90
C ALA A 114 15.99 -4.80 6.73
N TYR A 115 16.20 -3.91 5.75
CA TYR A 115 17.46 -3.21 5.56
C TYR A 115 17.82 -2.38 6.80
N ILE A 116 16.86 -1.64 7.36
CA ILE A 116 17.05 -0.89 8.61
C ILE A 116 17.33 -1.85 9.77
N LEU A 117 16.61 -2.97 9.90
CA LEU A 117 16.88 -4.00 10.91
C LEU A 117 18.32 -4.51 10.88
N LEU A 118 18.88 -4.67 9.68
CA LEU A 118 20.22 -5.22 9.46
C LEU A 118 21.34 -4.16 9.56
N ARG A 119 21.09 -2.92 9.13
CA ARG A 119 22.13 -1.88 8.97
C ARG A 119 22.04 -0.74 9.98
N ARG A 120 20.88 -0.50 10.57
CA ARG A 120 20.54 0.62 11.46
C ARG A 120 19.58 0.16 12.56
N ARG A 121 20.01 -0.86 13.31
CA ARG A 121 19.16 -1.58 14.28
C ARG A 121 18.55 -0.66 15.33
N GLU A 122 19.27 0.38 15.74
CA GLU A 122 18.81 1.42 16.66
C GLU A 122 17.56 2.16 16.16
N ARG A 123 17.31 2.18 14.84
CA ARG A 123 16.15 2.84 14.22
C ARG A 123 15.03 1.87 13.85
N PHE A 124 15.26 0.57 13.96
CA PHE A 124 14.32 -0.45 13.52
C PHE A 124 12.94 -0.31 14.15
N GLY A 125 12.86 -0.09 15.47
CA GLY A 125 11.57 0.05 16.15
C GLY A 125 10.71 1.17 15.55
N ARG A 126 11.32 2.34 15.29
CA ARG A 126 10.64 3.46 14.64
C ARG A 126 10.24 3.10 13.20
N ALA A 127 11.15 2.52 12.43
CA ALA A 127 10.92 2.15 11.04
C ALA A 127 9.76 1.15 10.89
N ALA A 128 9.70 0.12 11.75
CA ALA A 128 8.60 -0.83 11.78
C ALA A 128 7.28 -0.13 12.16
N VAL A 129 7.26 0.63 13.26
CA VAL A 129 6.05 1.32 13.73
C VAL A 129 5.48 2.26 12.66
N THR A 130 6.29 3.13 12.05
CA THR A 130 5.76 4.06 11.05
C THR A 130 5.33 3.34 9.78
N THR A 131 6.04 2.31 9.34
CA THR A 131 5.68 1.52 8.14
C THR A 131 4.33 0.84 8.31
N TYR A 132 4.15 0.09 9.41
CA TYR A 132 2.90 -0.65 9.63
C TYR A 132 1.75 0.26 10.06
N ALA A 133 2.02 1.38 10.74
CA ALA A 133 0.99 2.40 11.00
C ALA A 133 0.43 3.00 9.69
N VAL A 134 1.27 3.24 8.67
CA VAL A 134 0.79 3.70 7.35
C VAL A 134 -0.12 2.64 6.71
N PHE A 135 0.25 1.36 6.77
CA PHE A 135 -0.61 0.27 6.31
C PHE A 135 -1.96 0.26 7.04
N ASP A 136 -1.95 0.19 8.37
CA ASP A 136 -3.16 0.04 9.19
C ASP A 136 -4.10 1.25 9.06
N LEU A 137 -3.55 2.47 9.11
CA LEU A 137 -4.35 3.68 8.94
C LEU A 137 -4.87 3.84 7.51
N GLY A 138 -4.11 3.40 6.49
CA GLY A 138 -4.61 3.38 5.12
C GLY A 138 -5.76 2.39 4.95
N ALA A 139 -5.68 1.20 5.54
CA ALA A 139 -6.80 0.26 5.59
C ALA A 139 -8.03 0.88 6.30
N LEU A 140 -7.83 1.60 7.42
CA LEU A 140 -8.93 2.30 8.09
C LEU A 140 -9.58 3.34 7.18
N VAL A 141 -8.79 4.17 6.48
CA VAL A 141 -9.33 5.16 5.54
C VAL A 141 -10.08 4.47 4.40
N TYR A 142 -9.56 3.36 3.87
CA TYR A 142 -10.27 2.55 2.87
C TYR A 142 -11.65 2.09 3.36
N TRP A 143 -11.74 1.59 4.61
CA TRP A 143 -13.02 1.18 5.19
C TRP A 143 -14.03 2.32 5.28
N LEU A 144 -13.55 3.53 5.56
CA LEU A 144 -14.36 4.74 5.68
C LEU A 144 -14.76 5.33 4.33
N VAL A 145 -13.85 5.32 3.36
CA VAL A 145 -14.00 5.97 2.05
C VAL A 145 -13.54 5.00 0.93
N PRO A 146 -14.27 3.89 0.71
CA PRO A 146 -13.91 2.94 -0.34
C PRO A 146 -14.01 3.63 -1.70
N THR A 147 -12.93 3.63 -2.46
CA THR A 147 -12.80 4.47 -3.66
C THR A 147 -12.31 3.64 -4.83
N ALA A 148 -13.02 3.75 -5.95
CA ALA A 148 -12.72 3.01 -7.16
C ALA A 148 -11.44 3.57 -7.81
N PRO A 149 -10.61 2.72 -8.43
CA PRO A 149 -9.47 3.15 -9.24
C PRO A 149 -9.91 3.63 -10.64
N PRO A 150 -9.03 4.33 -11.39
CA PRO A 150 -9.33 4.81 -12.74
C PRO A 150 -9.85 3.74 -13.69
N TRP A 151 -9.21 2.57 -13.72
CA TRP A 151 -9.65 1.50 -14.62
C TRP A 151 -11.09 1.03 -14.34
N TYR A 152 -11.53 1.05 -13.08
CA TYR A 152 -12.89 0.63 -12.72
C TYR A 152 -13.89 1.69 -13.09
N ALA A 153 -13.58 2.97 -12.82
CA ALA A 153 -14.41 4.09 -13.24
C ALA A 153 -14.62 4.11 -14.77
N HIS A 154 -13.60 3.77 -15.55
CA HIS A 154 -13.73 3.61 -17.00
C HIS A 154 -14.70 2.47 -17.39
N GLN A 155 -14.63 1.30 -16.74
CA GLN A 155 -15.59 0.22 -16.97
C GLN A 155 -17.04 0.61 -16.64
N GLN A 156 -17.23 1.56 -15.72
CA GLN A 156 -18.53 2.13 -15.36
C GLN A 156 -18.95 3.31 -16.27
N GLY A 157 -18.20 3.61 -17.34
CA GLY A 157 -18.47 4.71 -18.27
C GLY A 157 -18.25 6.11 -17.68
N ARG A 158 -17.54 6.22 -16.54
CA ARG A 158 -17.33 7.49 -15.83
C ARG A 158 -16.09 8.26 -16.29
N LEU A 159 -15.20 7.61 -17.03
CA LEU A 159 -14.01 8.21 -17.64
C LEU A 159 -14.10 8.29 -19.17
N ASP A 160 -15.29 8.00 -19.73
CA ASP A 160 -15.48 8.09 -21.17
C ASP A 160 -15.39 9.55 -21.60
N ASP A 161 -14.60 9.77 -22.65
CA ASP A 161 -14.28 11.09 -23.15
C ASP A 161 -14.53 11.16 -24.66
N ALA A 162 -14.46 12.36 -25.24
CA ALA A 162 -14.73 12.59 -26.66
C ALA A 162 -13.82 11.77 -27.60
N ASP A 163 -12.59 11.44 -27.17
CA ASP A 163 -11.64 10.65 -27.95
C ASP A 163 -11.83 9.13 -27.78
N HIS A 164 -12.82 8.68 -26.99
CA HIS A 164 -13.05 7.28 -26.62
C HIS A 164 -11.79 6.56 -26.12
N THR A 165 -10.89 7.28 -25.45
CA THR A 165 -9.64 6.69 -24.97
C THR A 165 -9.96 5.71 -23.84
N ARG A 166 -9.70 4.42 -24.07
CA ARG A 166 -9.85 3.40 -23.03
C ARG A 166 -8.67 3.43 -22.08
N VAL A 167 -8.95 3.39 -20.77
CA VAL A 167 -7.91 3.15 -19.75
C VAL A 167 -7.41 1.72 -19.93
N ARG A 168 -6.20 1.57 -20.47
CA ARG A 168 -5.55 0.27 -20.70
C ARG A 168 -5.22 -0.41 -19.37
N ARG A 169 -5.45 -1.73 -19.30
CA ARG A 169 -5.11 -2.56 -18.13
C ARG A 169 -3.73 -3.17 -18.32
N MET A 170 -2.71 -2.33 -18.41
CA MET A 170 -1.35 -2.77 -18.78
C MET A 170 -0.73 -3.76 -17.79
N MET A 171 -1.11 -3.72 -16.51
CA MET A 171 -0.74 -4.72 -15.51
C MET A 171 -1.20 -6.13 -15.90
N ILE A 172 -2.41 -6.24 -16.46
CA ILE A 172 -2.99 -7.50 -16.94
C ILE A 172 -2.40 -7.86 -18.31
N GLU A 173 -2.42 -6.93 -19.27
CA GLU A 173 -1.92 -7.14 -20.63
C GLU A 173 -0.46 -7.65 -20.62
N TYR A 174 0.43 -6.98 -19.88
CA TYR A 174 1.82 -7.39 -19.76
C TYR A 174 1.99 -8.61 -18.86
N GLY A 175 1.16 -8.75 -17.82
CA GLY A 175 1.14 -9.91 -16.95
C GLY A 175 0.90 -11.21 -17.72
N GLU A 176 -0.14 -11.23 -18.56
CA GLU A 176 -0.45 -12.36 -19.45
C GLU A 176 0.66 -12.62 -20.47
N GLN A 177 1.22 -11.56 -21.06
CA GLN A 177 2.32 -11.67 -22.03
C GLN A 177 3.59 -12.28 -21.41
N PHE A 178 3.99 -11.81 -20.23
CA PHE A 178 5.25 -12.16 -19.58
C PHE A 178 5.15 -13.47 -18.81
N TRP A 179 4.12 -13.63 -17.98
CA TRP A 179 3.95 -14.80 -17.11
C TRP A 179 3.20 -15.96 -17.78
N LYS A 180 2.49 -15.70 -18.89
CA LYS A 180 1.76 -16.70 -19.66
C LYS A 180 0.81 -17.51 -18.76
N HIS A 181 0.88 -18.83 -18.79
CA HIS A 181 0.09 -19.74 -17.96
C HIS A 181 0.23 -19.52 -16.44
N ARG A 182 1.29 -18.83 -15.99
CA ARG A 182 1.48 -18.51 -14.57
C ARG A 182 0.72 -17.26 -14.12
N TRP A 183 0.18 -16.47 -15.06
CA TRP A 183 -0.46 -15.21 -14.73
C TRP A 183 -1.69 -15.39 -13.85
N GLY A 184 -2.61 -16.31 -14.16
CA GLY A 184 -3.82 -16.52 -13.36
C GLY A 184 -3.53 -16.75 -11.86
N PRO A 185 -2.68 -17.72 -11.50
CA PRO A 185 -2.27 -17.94 -10.12
C PRO A 185 -1.58 -16.71 -9.49
N LEU A 186 -0.65 -16.06 -10.19
CA LEU A 186 0.05 -14.89 -9.68
C LEU A 186 -0.90 -13.70 -9.46
N TYR A 187 -1.81 -13.47 -10.41
CA TYR A 187 -2.80 -12.41 -10.32
C TYR A 187 -3.72 -12.64 -9.13
N SER A 188 -4.16 -13.87 -8.86
CA SER A 188 -4.97 -14.14 -7.65
C SER A 188 -4.26 -13.80 -6.33
N LEU A 189 -2.93 -13.86 -6.30
CA LEU A 189 -2.13 -13.47 -5.14
C LEU A 189 -1.87 -11.96 -5.05
N PHE A 190 -1.74 -11.28 -6.20
CA PHE A 190 -1.38 -9.86 -6.27
C PHE A 190 -2.56 -8.91 -6.49
N ALA A 191 -3.70 -9.40 -6.96
CA ALA A 191 -4.86 -8.57 -7.33
C ALA A 191 -5.45 -7.83 -6.12
N GLY A 192 -5.27 -8.38 -4.91
CA GLY A 192 -5.70 -7.76 -3.66
C GLY A 192 -7.16 -7.30 -3.71
N ASN A 193 -7.48 -6.24 -2.98
CA ASN A 193 -8.78 -5.59 -3.00
C ASN A 193 -8.84 -4.53 -4.12
N PRO A 194 -9.55 -4.78 -5.24
CA PRO A 194 -9.50 -3.92 -6.42
C PRO A 194 -10.21 -2.57 -6.25
N LEU A 195 -11.00 -2.37 -5.19
CA LEU A 195 -11.81 -1.17 -4.95
C LEU A 195 -11.28 -0.31 -3.79
N ALA A 196 -10.01 -0.49 -3.44
CA ALA A 196 -9.34 0.20 -2.33
C ALA A 196 -8.27 1.18 -2.83
N ALA A 197 -8.64 2.07 -3.76
CA ALA A 197 -7.69 3.02 -4.36
C ALA A 197 -7.26 4.13 -3.39
N MET A 198 -8.15 4.57 -2.49
CA MET A 198 -7.91 5.68 -1.57
C MET A 198 -7.65 5.19 -0.14
N PRO A 199 -6.59 5.65 0.53
CA PRO A 199 -5.43 6.37 -0.02
C PRO A 199 -4.52 5.38 -0.76
N SER A 200 -3.65 5.88 -1.65
CA SER A 200 -2.70 4.99 -2.33
C SER A 200 -1.64 4.48 -1.35
N LEU A 201 -1.86 3.26 -0.81
CA LEU A 201 -0.89 2.58 0.04
C LEU A 201 0.41 2.25 -0.70
N HIS A 202 0.33 2.02 -2.01
CA HIS A 202 1.50 1.89 -2.88
C HIS A 202 2.44 3.10 -2.75
N PHE A 203 1.88 4.29 -2.94
CA PHE A 203 2.64 5.52 -2.86
C PHE A 203 3.01 5.89 -1.42
N ALA A 204 2.06 5.82 -0.49
CA ALA A 204 2.26 6.16 0.92
C ALA A 204 3.45 5.40 1.53
N THR A 205 3.45 4.08 1.41
CA THR A 205 4.49 3.22 1.98
C THR A 205 5.84 3.39 1.26
N SER A 206 5.83 3.71 -0.04
CA SER A 206 7.05 4.01 -0.80
C SER A 206 7.67 5.34 -0.40
N VAL A 207 6.87 6.37 -0.12
CA VAL A 207 7.34 7.65 0.45
C VAL A 207 7.91 7.41 1.86
N ASN A 208 7.23 6.62 2.69
CA ASN A 208 7.77 6.28 4.01
C ASN A 208 9.11 5.53 3.89
N ALA A 209 9.20 4.57 2.97
CA ALA A 209 10.45 3.87 2.67
C ALA A 209 11.55 4.83 2.20
N ALA A 210 11.24 5.79 1.31
CA ALA A 210 12.17 6.80 0.84
C ALA A 210 12.74 7.65 1.98
N HIS A 211 11.90 8.09 2.91
CA HIS A 211 12.35 8.77 4.13
C HIS A 211 13.27 7.90 5.00
N LEU A 212 12.88 6.65 5.26
CA LEU A 212 13.70 5.74 6.06
C LEU A 212 15.07 5.47 5.42
N LEU A 213 15.11 5.33 4.11
CA LEU A 213 16.35 5.16 3.35
C LEU A 213 17.20 6.44 3.34
N GLN A 214 16.57 7.61 3.21
CA GLN A 214 17.24 8.92 3.29
C GLN A 214 17.91 9.12 4.65
N GLU A 215 17.26 8.70 5.73
CA GLU A 215 17.84 8.73 7.06
C GLU A 215 19.04 7.78 7.17
N ALA A 216 19.04 6.64 6.48
CA ALA A 216 20.14 5.67 6.51
C ALA A 216 21.39 6.15 5.75
N GLY A 217 21.21 6.98 4.72
CA GLY A 217 22.27 7.67 3.98
C GLY A 217 21.78 8.33 2.68
N PRO A 218 22.54 9.28 2.11
CA PRO A 218 22.11 10.06 0.95
C PRO A 218 21.87 9.20 -0.30
N ILE A 219 22.74 8.22 -0.57
CA ILE A 219 22.59 7.32 -1.73
C ILE A 219 21.32 6.47 -1.59
N SER A 220 21.09 5.90 -0.41
CA SER A 220 19.86 5.15 -0.12
C SER A 220 18.61 6.03 -0.27
N GLY A 221 18.68 7.28 0.16
CA GLY A 221 17.63 8.28 -0.05
C GLY A 221 17.34 8.54 -1.52
N ILE A 222 18.37 8.76 -2.34
CA ILE A 222 18.22 8.95 -3.80
C ILE A 222 17.51 7.74 -4.42
N VAL A 223 17.93 6.51 -4.09
CA VAL A 223 17.28 5.29 -4.56
C VAL A 223 15.81 5.23 -4.14
N GLY A 224 15.52 5.51 -2.86
CA GLY A 224 14.16 5.48 -2.32
C GLY A 224 13.24 6.50 -2.98
N TRP A 225 13.67 7.75 -3.11
CA TRP A 225 12.88 8.81 -3.75
C TRP A 225 12.72 8.61 -5.25
N THR A 226 13.75 8.07 -5.94
CA THR A 226 13.65 7.71 -7.36
C THR A 226 12.61 6.61 -7.57
N TYR A 227 12.61 5.59 -6.71
CA TYR A 227 11.61 4.53 -6.74
C TYR A 227 10.21 5.06 -6.44
N ALA A 228 10.02 5.86 -5.38
CA ALA A 228 8.74 6.43 -5.03
C ALA A 228 8.16 7.31 -6.16
N GLY A 229 9.00 8.16 -6.79
CA GLY A 229 8.60 8.96 -7.93
C GLY A 229 8.24 8.14 -9.16
N THR A 230 9.05 7.11 -9.48
CA THR A 230 8.77 6.18 -10.59
C THR A 230 7.46 5.42 -10.37
N LEU A 231 7.26 4.90 -9.16
CA LEU A 231 6.03 4.22 -8.78
C LEU A 231 4.83 5.16 -8.83
N GLY A 232 4.95 6.39 -8.32
CA GLY A 232 3.88 7.39 -8.40
C GLY A 232 3.43 7.64 -9.83
N LEU A 233 4.39 7.84 -10.75
CA LEU A 233 4.08 7.93 -12.19
C LEU A 233 3.43 6.64 -12.71
N ALA A 234 3.95 5.48 -12.34
CA ALA A 234 3.42 4.19 -12.76
C ALA A 234 1.96 4.01 -12.35
N LEU A 235 1.61 4.30 -11.09
CA LEU A 235 0.24 4.10 -10.58
C LEU A 235 -0.79 4.92 -11.37
N VAL A 236 -0.46 6.18 -11.68
CA VAL A 236 -1.34 7.07 -12.46
C VAL A 236 -1.38 6.65 -13.93
N TYR A 237 -0.21 6.36 -14.51
CA TYR A 237 -0.07 5.98 -15.91
C TYR A 237 -0.80 4.67 -16.23
N LEU A 238 -0.64 3.66 -15.38
CA LEU A 238 -1.23 2.33 -15.53
C LEU A 238 -2.72 2.31 -15.19
N GLY A 239 -3.27 3.43 -14.69
CA GLY A 239 -4.69 3.56 -14.34
C GLY A 239 -5.08 2.84 -13.05
N GLU A 240 -4.11 2.56 -12.18
CA GLU A 240 -4.32 1.87 -10.89
C GLU A 240 -4.68 2.86 -9.77
N HIS A 241 -4.24 4.12 -9.86
CA HIS A 241 -4.64 5.19 -8.93
C HIS A 241 -4.81 6.54 -9.62
N TYR A 242 -5.67 7.37 -9.04
CA TYR A 242 -5.76 8.79 -9.34
C TYR A 242 -4.64 9.59 -8.65
N VAL A 243 -4.36 10.80 -9.14
CA VAL A 243 -3.41 11.71 -8.46
C VAL A 243 -3.91 12.06 -7.06
N ILE A 244 -5.23 12.24 -6.86
CA ILE A 244 -5.78 12.50 -5.53
C ILE A 244 -5.50 11.35 -4.54
N ASP A 245 -5.47 10.09 -5.00
CA ASP A 245 -5.14 8.93 -4.16
C ASP A 245 -3.69 9.00 -3.68
N LEU A 246 -2.78 9.42 -4.57
CA LEU A 246 -1.37 9.63 -4.25
C LEU A 246 -1.19 10.78 -3.26
N LEU A 247 -1.89 11.90 -3.45
CA LEU A 247 -1.84 13.04 -2.52
C LEU A 247 -2.34 12.66 -1.12
N ALA A 248 -3.42 11.88 -1.04
CA ALA A 248 -3.90 11.36 0.23
C ALA A 248 -2.91 10.36 0.86
N GLY A 249 -2.27 9.50 0.06
CA GLY A 249 -1.22 8.60 0.52
C GLY A 249 0.01 9.35 1.06
N LEU A 250 0.41 10.44 0.39
CA LEU A 250 1.46 11.33 0.87
C LEU A 250 1.05 11.98 2.19
N ALA A 251 -0.14 12.56 2.26
CA ALA A 251 -0.66 13.20 3.47
C ALA A 251 -0.74 12.22 4.65
N LEU A 252 -1.14 10.97 4.40
CA LEU A 252 -1.14 9.90 5.40
C LEU A 252 0.27 9.65 5.95
N THR A 253 1.24 9.45 5.07
CA THR A 253 2.62 9.17 5.48
C THR A 253 3.24 10.33 6.24
N GLU A 254 3.09 11.56 5.74
CA GLU A 254 3.61 12.74 6.42
C GLU A 254 2.90 12.97 7.76
N GLY A 255 1.60 12.72 7.84
CA GLY A 255 0.82 12.77 9.09
C GLY A 255 1.33 11.78 10.13
N VAL A 256 1.59 10.53 9.74
CA VAL A 256 2.19 9.51 10.61
C VAL A 256 3.57 9.95 11.10
N ARG A 257 4.42 10.47 10.20
CA ARG A 257 5.77 10.94 10.55
C ARG A 257 5.74 12.14 11.50
N ALA A 258 4.85 13.10 11.26
CA ALA A 258 4.67 14.28 12.09
C ALA A 258 4.11 13.94 13.48
N ALA A 259 3.22 12.95 13.59
CA ALA A 259 2.66 12.49 14.86
C ALA A 259 3.62 11.61 15.68
N ALA A 260 4.61 10.97 15.04
CA ALA A 260 5.49 10.00 15.70
C ALA A 260 6.23 10.53 16.95
N PRO A 261 6.78 11.76 16.98
CA PRO A 261 7.40 12.30 18.20
C PRO A 261 6.40 12.47 19.34
N ALA A 262 5.21 12.99 19.07
CA ALA A 262 4.16 13.21 20.06
C ALA A 262 3.62 11.89 20.64
N LEU A 263 3.58 10.82 19.83
CA LEU A 263 3.12 9.50 20.25
C LEU A 263 4.23 8.64 20.89
N SER A 264 5.49 9.09 20.84
CA SER A 264 6.64 8.35 21.39
C SER A 264 6.52 8.00 22.88
N PRO A 265 6.04 8.89 23.77
CA PRO A 265 5.85 8.56 25.19
C PRO A 265 4.83 7.43 25.39
N ALA A 266 3.71 7.46 24.66
CA ALA A 266 2.66 6.44 24.72
C ALA A 266 3.17 5.09 24.17
N ALA A 267 3.84 5.11 23.02
CA ALA A 267 4.47 3.91 22.45
C ALA A 267 5.50 3.29 23.41
N SER A 268 6.27 4.14 24.09
CA SER A 268 7.23 3.71 25.12
C SER A 268 6.54 3.11 26.34
N ALA A 269 5.41 3.66 26.77
CA ALA A 269 4.60 3.11 27.87
C ALA A 269 4.02 1.74 27.51
N ILE A 270 3.48 1.57 26.30
CA ILE A 270 3.00 0.28 25.78
C ILE A 270 4.14 -0.73 25.74
N SER A 271 5.30 -0.34 25.21
CA SER A 271 6.49 -1.18 25.17
C SER A 271 6.93 -1.64 26.56
N ARG A 272 6.90 -0.74 27.57
CA ARG A 272 7.18 -1.11 28.97
C ARG A 272 6.14 -2.06 29.56
N ALA A 273 4.86 -1.87 29.25
CA ALA A 273 3.79 -2.77 29.70
C ALA A 273 3.96 -4.18 29.11
N VAL A 274 4.25 -4.29 27.82
CA VAL A 274 4.55 -5.58 27.16
C VAL A 274 5.79 -6.23 27.78
N GLN A 275 6.82 -5.46 28.09
CA GLN A 275 8.02 -5.99 28.78
C GLN A 275 7.73 -6.49 30.20
N ALA A 276 6.84 -5.82 30.94
CA ALA A 276 6.42 -6.28 32.26
C ALA A 276 5.65 -7.62 32.17
N LEU A 277 4.83 -7.79 31.13
CA LEU A 277 4.16 -9.06 30.84
C LEU A 277 5.17 -10.15 30.41
N GLU A 278 6.14 -9.81 29.56
CA GLU A 278 7.23 -10.71 29.16
C GLU A 278 8.00 -11.23 30.38
N PHE A 279 8.30 -10.36 31.34
CA PHE A 279 8.97 -10.75 32.59
C PHE A 279 8.11 -11.69 33.43
N ARG A 280 6.82 -11.38 33.61
CA ARG A 280 5.89 -12.22 34.38
C ARG A 280 5.63 -13.58 33.75
N ALA A 281 5.64 -13.69 32.42
CA ALA A 281 5.43 -14.96 31.72
C ALA A 281 6.63 -15.91 31.83
N ARG A 282 7.78 -15.42 32.30
CA ARG A 282 9.04 -16.17 32.43
C ARG A 282 9.50 -16.43 33.86
N GLY A 283 8.93 -15.73 34.83
CA GLY A 283 9.13 -15.98 36.26
C GLY A 283 8.11 -16.98 36.77
#